data_AF-A0A4P7AHV5-F1
#
_entry.id   AF-A0A4P7AHV5-F1
#
_cell.length_a   1.000
_cell.length_b   1.000
_cell.length_c   1.000
_cell.angle_alpha   90.00
_cell.angle_beta   90.00
_cell.angle_gamma   90.00
#
_symmetry.space_group_name_H-M   'P 1'
#
loop_
_entity.id
_entity.type
_entity.pdbx_description
1 polymer ?
#
loop_
_entity_poly.entity_id
_entity_poly.type
_entity_poly.pdbx_seq_one_letter_code
_entity_poly.pdbx_strand_id
1 'polypeptide(L)'
;MKMSIPGIWNDQLGFIPMWCKIIVIIGLCFALIAIGLCLLIFILKTISLASKTKKTKSLNVFEKAMISLGYEKSKVIFGAKKRYNSNFNYDFKNNELHLAQKYDDSDSTKSLKKITSDVANLANEKDTKTSIYSKSIYCNFLFSFGIAIIVLTNIVANFISPGYQSYFIGEVYVLMIVIGFILMFVAWFWWVNIFIKFNKYIDNFIKPTIEKEDYKKIKFIFILESLIPLTTNTLI
;
A
#
# COMPACT_ATOMS: atom_id res chain seq x y z
N MET A 1 4.23 -49.06 -0.04
CA MET A 1 4.15 -48.13 1.10
C MET A 1 3.69 -46.78 0.54
N LYS A 2 2.44 -46.36 0.77
CA LYS A 2 1.98 -45.04 0.33
C LYS A 2 2.69 -44.01 1.22
N MET A 3 3.65 -43.26 0.67
CA MET A 3 4.13 -42.03 1.29
C MET A 3 2.96 -41.07 1.35
N SER A 4 2.26 -41.08 2.48
CA SER A 4 1.25 -40.09 2.77
C SER A 4 2.00 -38.81 3.15
N ILE A 5 1.69 -37.72 2.46
CA ILE A 5 2.35 -36.43 2.69
C ILE A 5 2.10 -36.06 4.17
N PRO A 6 3.13 -35.92 5.00
CA PRO A 6 2.96 -35.55 6.40
C PRO A 6 2.36 -34.16 6.51
N GLY A 7 1.28 -34.00 7.28
CA GLY A 7 0.67 -32.70 7.53
C GLY A 7 -0.66 -32.82 8.27
N ILE A 8 -1.26 -31.67 8.61
CA ILE A 8 -2.52 -31.54 9.37
C ILE A 8 -3.70 -32.36 8.79
N TRP A 9 -3.62 -32.69 7.50
CA TRP A 9 -4.59 -33.52 6.76
C TRP A 9 -4.43 -35.01 6.93
N ASN A 10 -3.23 -35.45 7.28
CA ASN A 10 -2.85 -36.85 7.42
C ASN A 10 -2.71 -37.24 8.90
N ASP A 11 -3.50 -36.57 9.75
CA ASP A 11 -3.66 -36.91 11.16
C ASP A 11 -4.44 -38.23 11.28
N GLN A 12 -3.70 -39.33 11.23
CA GLN A 12 -4.23 -40.70 11.27
C GLN A 12 -4.88 -41.06 12.62
N LEU A 13 -4.58 -40.29 13.67
CA LEU A 13 -5.03 -40.54 15.03
C LEU A 13 -6.15 -39.58 15.48
N GLY A 14 -6.54 -38.63 14.63
CA GLY A 14 -7.65 -37.70 14.89
C GLY A 14 -7.39 -36.71 16.02
N PHE A 15 -6.12 -36.43 16.35
CA PHE A 15 -5.74 -35.51 17.42
C PHE A 15 -6.04 -34.05 17.12
N ILE A 16 -6.10 -33.66 15.85
CA ILE A 16 -6.32 -32.30 15.42
C ILE A 16 -7.80 -32.13 15.08
N PRO A 17 -8.54 -31.30 15.82
CA PRO A 17 -9.94 -31.06 15.54
C PRO A 17 -10.17 -30.51 14.13
N MET A 18 -11.27 -30.93 13.49
CA MET A 18 -11.61 -30.50 12.13
C MET A 18 -11.74 -28.98 12.01
N TRP A 19 -12.23 -28.31 13.06
CA TRP A 19 -12.36 -26.86 13.07
C TRP A 19 -11.00 -26.14 12.95
N CYS A 20 -9.93 -26.68 13.53
CA CYS A 20 -8.58 -26.13 13.37
C CYS A 20 -8.13 -26.20 11.90
N LYS A 21 -8.38 -27.34 11.25
CA LYS A 21 -8.03 -27.57 9.83
C LYS A 21 -8.76 -26.58 8.91
N ILE A 22 -10.04 -26.34 9.19
CA ILE A 22 -10.88 -25.39 8.45
C ILE A 22 -10.33 -23.96 8.59
N ILE A 23 -10.01 -23.50 9.80
CA ILE A 23 -9.48 -22.15 10.01
C ILE A 23 -8.16 -21.94 9.28
N VAL A 24 -7.27 -22.93 9.28
CA VAL A 24 -5.98 -22.87 8.56
C VAL A 24 -6.18 -22.66 7.06
N ILE A 25 -7.11 -23.42 6.42
CA ILE A 25 -7.48 -23.22 5.01
C ILE A 25 -8.11 -21.84 4.78
N ILE A 26 -9.07 -21.44 5.60
CA ILE A 26 -9.76 -20.16 5.44
C ILE A 26 -8.75 -19.01 5.50
N GLY A 27 -7.78 -19.09 6.41
CA GLY A 27 -6.65 -18.17 6.47
C GLY A 27 -5.92 -18.06 5.13
N LEU A 28 -5.51 -19.19 4.55
CA LEU A 28 -4.82 -19.21 3.27
C LEU A 28 -5.65 -18.61 2.14
N CYS A 29 -6.92 -19.01 2.04
CA CYS A 29 -7.84 -18.47 1.02
C CYS A 29 -7.94 -16.95 1.12
N PHE A 30 -8.07 -16.41 2.35
CA PHE A 30 -8.11 -14.97 2.56
C PHE A 30 -6.80 -14.27 2.14
N ALA A 31 -5.65 -14.82 2.53
CA ALA A 31 -4.35 -14.27 2.15
C ALA A 31 -4.16 -14.27 0.62
N LEU A 32 -4.58 -15.33 -0.08
CA LEU A 32 -4.53 -15.42 -1.53
C LEU A 32 -5.46 -14.40 -2.21
N ILE A 33 -6.67 -14.19 -1.68
CA ILE A 33 -7.59 -13.15 -2.15
C ILE A 33 -6.95 -11.77 -2.00
N ALA A 34 -6.34 -11.48 -0.85
CA ALA A 34 -5.65 -10.21 -0.61
C ALA A 34 -4.51 -9.98 -1.62
N ILE A 35 -3.67 -10.98 -1.85
CA ILE A 35 -2.60 -10.91 -2.85
C ILE A 35 -3.17 -10.71 -4.27
N GLY A 36 -4.23 -11.45 -4.62
CA GLY A 36 -4.91 -11.32 -5.91
C GLY A 36 -5.48 -9.92 -6.15
N LEU A 37 -6.10 -9.32 -5.13
CA LEU A 37 -6.59 -7.94 -5.17
C LEU A 37 -5.45 -6.94 -5.37
N CYS A 38 -4.33 -7.10 -4.66
CA CYS A 38 -3.14 -6.25 -4.86
C CYS A 38 -2.63 -6.30 -6.30
N LEU A 39 -2.53 -7.49 -6.90
CA LEU A 39 -2.09 -7.67 -8.28
C LEU A 39 -3.08 -7.05 -9.27
N LEU A 40 -4.38 -7.26 -9.07
CA LEU A 40 -5.41 -6.66 -9.91
C LEU A 40 -5.33 -5.13 -9.89
N ILE A 41 -5.20 -4.53 -8.72
CA ILE A 41 -5.05 -3.07 -8.56
C ILE A 41 -3.77 -2.58 -9.26
N PHE A 42 -2.66 -3.30 -9.13
CA PHE A 42 -1.40 -2.96 -9.79
C PHE A 42 -1.54 -2.95 -11.32
N ILE A 43 -2.22 -3.95 -11.89
CA ILE A 43 -2.50 -4.04 -13.32
C ILE A 43 -3.40 -2.87 -13.76
N LEU A 44 -4.53 -2.66 -13.09
CA LEU A 44 -5.47 -1.57 -13.41
C LEU A 44 -4.80 -0.19 -13.36
N LYS A 45 -3.99 0.05 -12.34
CA LYS A 45 -3.18 1.28 -12.20
C LYS A 45 -2.20 1.44 -13.35
N THR A 46 -1.51 0.38 -13.75
CA THR A 46 -0.52 0.42 -14.83
C THR A 46 -1.20 0.76 -16.16
N ILE A 47 -2.34 0.13 -16.46
CA ILE A 47 -3.15 0.42 -17.65
C ILE A 47 -3.64 1.87 -17.64
N SER A 48 -4.18 2.35 -16.51
CA SER A 48 -4.67 3.72 -16.37
C SER A 48 -3.57 4.76 -16.60
N LEU A 49 -2.38 4.51 -16.05
CA LEU A 49 -1.20 5.38 -16.18
C LEU A 49 -0.55 5.36 -17.57
N ALA A 50 -0.74 4.29 -18.34
CA ALA A 50 -0.22 4.18 -19.71
C ALA A 50 -0.98 5.07 -20.71
N SER A 51 -2.20 5.53 -20.37
CA SER A 51 -2.98 6.38 -21.26
C SER A 51 -2.31 7.75 -21.49
N LYS A 52 -1.92 8.01 -22.74
CA LYS A 52 -1.39 9.30 -23.20
C LYS A 52 -2.55 10.22 -23.55
N THR A 53 -2.82 11.18 -22.67
CA THR A 53 -3.09 12.60 -22.98
C THR A 53 -3.66 13.19 -21.70
N LYS A 54 -2.85 14.05 -21.10
CA LYS A 54 -3.28 14.89 -20.01
C LYS A 54 -3.44 16.31 -20.58
N LYS A 55 -4.52 17.00 -20.22
CA LYS A 55 -4.79 18.36 -20.71
C LYS A 55 -4.09 19.42 -19.85
N THR A 56 -3.97 19.19 -18.54
CA THR A 56 -3.28 20.13 -17.63
C THR A 56 -1.78 19.85 -17.53
N LYS A 57 -0.93 20.88 -17.61
CA LYS A 57 0.51 20.71 -17.30
C LYS A 57 0.74 20.39 -15.83
N SER A 58 1.64 19.46 -15.54
CA SER A 58 1.98 19.01 -14.20
C SER A 58 2.55 20.14 -13.31
N LEU A 59 3.45 20.97 -13.86
CA LEU A 59 4.04 22.13 -13.16
C LEU A 59 3.01 23.17 -12.71
N ASN A 60 2.05 23.52 -13.58
CA ASN A 60 0.99 24.48 -13.25
C ASN A 60 0.14 24.04 -12.05
N VAL A 61 -0.05 22.72 -11.91
CA VAL A 61 -0.79 22.15 -10.78
C VAL A 61 -0.01 22.30 -9.50
N PHE A 62 1.31 22.06 -9.53
CA PHE A 62 2.19 22.27 -8.39
C PHE A 62 2.16 23.73 -7.94
N GLU A 63 2.49 24.68 -8.83
CA GLU A 63 2.59 26.10 -8.48
C GLU A 63 1.30 26.63 -7.85
N LYS A 64 0.14 26.37 -8.49
CA LYS A 64 -1.16 26.80 -7.99
C LYS A 64 -1.52 26.18 -6.64
N ALA A 65 -1.20 24.90 -6.44
CA ALA A 65 -1.51 24.22 -5.19
C ALA A 65 -0.55 24.60 -4.05
N MET A 66 0.70 24.96 -4.35
CA MET A 66 1.63 25.46 -3.34
C MET A 66 1.26 26.87 -2.88
N ILE A 67 0.80 27.74 -3.79
CA ILE A 67 0.26 29.05 -3.44
C ILE A 67 -0.93 28.88 -2.48
N SER A 68 -1.89 27.99 -2.78
CA SER A 68 -3.04 27.76 -1.91
C SER A 68 -2.69 27.17 -0.54
N LEU A 69 -1.53 26.50 -0.42
CA LEU A 69 -0.98 26.02 0.85
C LEU A 69 -0.17 27.07 1.63
N GLY A 70 0.07 28.25 1.05
CA GLY A 70 0.86 29.34 1.65
C GLY A 70 2.36 29.21 1.43
N TYR A 71 2.78 28.49 0.39
CA TYR A 71 4.18 28.24 0.03
C TYR A 71 4.56 28.94 -1.27
N GLU A 72 4.41 30.26 -1.31
CA GLU A 72 4.59 31.09 -2.51
C GLU A 72 6.02 31.09 -3.07
N LYS A 73 7.02 30.81 -2.22
CA LYS A 73 8.43 30.77 -2.62
C LYS A 73 8.89 29.37 -3.03
N SER A 74 7.98 28.39 -3.10
CA SER A 74 8.36 27.02 -3.43
C SER A 74 8.74 26.83 -4.88
N LYS A 75 9.81 26.07 -5.12
CA LYS A 75 10.33 25.77 -6.46
C LYS A 75 10.36 24.27 -6.72
N VAL A 76 10.08 23.86 -7.95
CA VAL A 76 10.36 22.49 -8.42
C VAL A 76 11.73 22.49 -9.08
N ILE A 77 12.59 21.55 -8.68
CA ILE A 77 13.91 21.34 -9.26
C ILE A 77 13.94 19.95 -9.92
N PHE A 78 14.15 19.92 -11.23
CA PHE A 78 14.29 18.68 -11.99
C PHE A 78 15.76 18.28 -12.14
N GLY A 79 16.04 16.98 -12.22
CA GLY A 79 17.34 16.44 -12.66
C GLY A 79 18.51 16.50 -11.66
N ALA A 80 18.40 17.27 -10.57
CA ALA A 80 19.44 17.34 -9.55
C ALA A 80 19.52 16.02 -8.75
N LYS A 81 20.62 15.28 -8.93
CA LYS A 81 20.94 13.99 -8.31
C LYS A 81 21.30 14.11 -6.82
N LYS A 82 20.61 14.95 -6.06
CA LYS A 82 20.65 14.88 -4.60
C LYS A 82 19.70 13.75 -4.22
N ARG A 83 20.26 12.55 -3.97
CA ARG A 83 19.52 11.39 -3.45
C ARG A 83 19.05 11.70 -2.02
N TYR A 84 18.09 12.60 -1.88
CA TYR A 84 17.22 12.61 -0.73
C TYR A 84 16.07 11.70 -1.09
N ASN A 85 15.90 10.64 -0.32
CA ASN A 85 14.80 9.69 -0.47
C ASN A 85 13.50 10.50 -0.55
N SER A 86 12.89 10.59 -1.74
CA SER A 86 11.78 11.53 -2.04
C SER A 86 10.52 11.27 -1.21
N ASN A 87 10.50 10.18 -0.44
CA ASN A 87 9.41 9.78 0.43
C ASN A 87 9.70 10.10 1.92
N PHE A 88 10.95 10.45 2.28
CA PHE A 88 11.42 10.48 3.67
C PHE A 88 12.25 11.71 4.09
N ASN A 89 12.67 12.57 3.18
CA ASN A 89 13.30 13.83 3.55
C ASN A 89 12.80 14.96 2.65
N TYR A 90 11.65 15.51 3.01
CA TYR A 90 11.27 16.86 2.62
C TYR A 90 11.90 17.81 3.63
N ASP A 91 13.16 18.19 3.38
CA ASP A 91 13.77 19.27 4.13
C ASP A 91 13.16 20.59 3.61
N PHE A 92 11.96 20.88 4.10
CA PHE A 92 11.20 22.10 3.78
C PHE A 92 11.93 23.37 4.25
N LYS A 93 13.09 23.23 4.89
CA LYS A 93 13.98 24.35 5.23
C LYS A 93 14.31 25.22 4.01
N ASN A 94 14.23 24.67 2.79
CA ASN A 94 14.55 25.39 1.55
C ASN A 94 13.37 25.62 0.59
N ASN A 95 12.14 25.17 0.89
CA ASN A 95 10.97 25.29 -0.02
C ASN A 95 11.19 24.64 -1.42
N GLU A 96 12.00 23.61 -1.56
CA GLU A 96 12.33 22.99 -2.86
C GLU A 96 11.74 21.56 -2.99
N LEU A 97 11.02 21.29 -4.08
CA LEU A 97 10.59 19.94 -4.47
C LEU A 97 11.53 19.39 -5.54
N HIS A 98 12.28 18.34 -5.23
CA HIS A 98 13.19 17.69 -6.19
C HIS A 98 12.50 16.52 -6.90
N LEU A 99 12.40 16.58 -8.23
CA LEU A 99 11.83 15.52 -9.05
C LEU A 99 12.85 15.01 -10.07
N ALA A 100 12.72 13.74 -10.48
CA ALA A 100 13.54 13.19 -11.55
C ALA A 100 13.22 13.87 -12.90
N GLN A 101 14.23 14.03 -13.76
CA GLN A 101 14.11 14.72 -15.06
C GLN A 101 12.98 14.15 -15.94
N LYS A 102 12.75 12.83 -15.88
CA LYS A 102 11.64 12.16 -16.59
C LYS A 102 10.24 12.73 -16.31
N TYR A 103 10.05 13.45 -15.19
CA TYR A 103 8.76 14.07 -14.85
C TYR A 103 8.58 15.45 -15.48
N ASP A 104 9.69 16.11 -15.83
CA ASP A 104 9.75 17.32 -16.65
C ASP A 104 9.54 16.93 -18.12
N ASP A 105 10.29 15.93 -18.58
CA ASP A 105 10.27 15.49 -19.98
C ASP A 105 8.95 14.78 -20.36
N SER A 106 8.21 14.26 -19.37
CA SER A 106 6.92 13.60 -19.59
C SER A 106 5.80 14.32 -18.85
N ASP A 107 5.08 15.19 -19.56
CA ASP A 107 3.82 15.79 -19.09
C ASP A 107 2.68 14.75 -19.13
N SER A 108 2.87 13.69 -18.33
CA SER A 108 2.08 12.46 -18.35
C SER A 108 1.15 12.39 -17.15
N THR A 109 0.12 11.53 -17.24
CA THR A 109 -0.74 11.16 -16.11
C THR A 109 0.09 10.69 -14.91
N LYS A 110 1.23 10.03 -15.16
CA LYS A 110 2.18 9.61 -14.12
C LYS A 110 2.86 10.79 -13.43
N SER A 111 3.24 11.83 -14.16
CA SER A 111 3.81 13.07 -13.60
C SER A 111 2.77 13.82 -12.77
N LEU A 112 1.56 14.00 -13.30
CA LEU A 112 0.48 14.62 -12.54
C LEU A 112 0.16 13.87 -11.24
N LYS A 113 0.07 12.54 -11.31
CA LYS A 113 -0.20 11.74 -10.13
C LYS A 113 0.86 11.97 -9.06
N LYS A 114 2.14 11.99 -9.44
CA LYS A 114 3.25 12.21 -8.51
C LYS A 114 3.15 13.57 -7.84
N ILE A 115 2.96 14.64 -8.61
CA ILE A 115 2.78 16.00 -8.07
C ILE A 115 1.56 16.09 -7.14
N THR A 116 0.42 15.54 -7.56
CA THR A 116 -0.79 15.49 -6.74
C THR A 116 -0.53 14.80 -5.41
N SER A 117 0.24 13.71 -5.46
CA SER A 117 0.58 12.92 -4.28
C SER A 117 1.49 13.67 -3.33
N ASP A 118 2.52 14.34 -3.86
CA ASP A 118 3.50 15.08 -3.07
C ASP A 118 2.85 16.31 -2.41
N VAL A 119 2.03 17.06 -3.14
CA VAL A 119 1.28 18.19 -2.56
C VAL A 119 0.33 17.74 -1.45
N ALA A 120 -0.42 16.66 -1.64
CA ALA A 120 -1.31 16.15 -0.60
C ALA A 120 -0.55 15.64 0.63
N ASN A 121 0.65 15.06 0.44
CA ASN A 121 1.52 14.68 1.55
C ASN A 121 2.00 15.91 2.33
N LEU A 122 2.40 16.98 1.64
CA LEU A 122 2.83 18.24 2.25
C LEU A 122 1.73 18.92 3.06
N ALA A 123 0.51 18.94 2.52
CA ALA A 123 -0.65 19.45 3.24
C ALA A 123 -0.88 18.68 4.56
N ASN A 124 -0.73 17.35 4.54
CA ASN A 124 -0.82 16.53 5.76
C ASN A 124 0.34 16.75 6.74
N GLU A 125 1.57 16.93 6.24
CA GLU A 125 2.73 17.19 7.09
C GLU A 125 2.62 18.52 7.82
N LYS A 126 2.08 19.56 7.16
CA LYS A 126 1.79 20.85 7.80
C LYS A 126 0.91 20.70 9.04
N ASP A 127 -0.11 19.83 8.96
CA ASP A 127 -1.08 19.62 10.04
C ASP A 127 -0.57 18.67 11.12
N THR A 128 0.15 17.60 10.75
CA THR A 128 0.44 16.47 11.65
C THR A 128 1.93 16.24 11.92
N LYS A 129 2.82 17.07 11.35
CA LYS A 129 4.29 16.95 11.43
C LYS A 129 4.86 15.58 11.03
N THR A 130 4.06 14.75 10.34
CA THR A 130 4.39 13.37 10.02
C THR A 130 3.94 13.04 8.60
N SER A 131 4.80 12.39 7.81
CA SER A 131 4.49 12.08 6.41
C SER A 131 3.50 10.92 6.29
N ILE A 132 2.63 11.01 5.29
CA ILE A 132 1.71 9.91 4.93
C ILE A 132 2.50 8.67 4.50
N TYR A 133 3.63 8.88 3.82
CA TYR A 133 4.52 7.80 3.40
C TYR A 133 5.16 7.06 4.59
N SER A 134 5.50 7.78 5.66
CA SER A 134 5.98 7.13 6.88
C SER A 134 4.91 6.24 7.49
N LYS A 135 3.66 6.73 7.58
CA LYS A 135 2.52 5.96 8.09
C LYS A 135 2.17 4.78 7.18
N SER A 136 2.32 4.94 5.86
CA SER A 136 2.01 3.90 4.87
C SER A 136 3.02 2.73 4.93
N ILE A 137 4.28 2.98 5.29
CA ILE A 137 5.26 1.90 5.53
C ILE A 137 4.79 0.97 6.65
N TYR A 138 4.33 1.51 7.78
CA TYR A 138 3.87 0.66 8.89
C TYR A 138 2.67 -0.19 8.48
N CYS A 139 1.74 0.37 7.69
CA CYS A 139 0.62 -0.40 7.14
C CYS A 139 1.09 -1.52 6.22
N ASN A 140 2.00 -1.23 5.28
CA ASN A 140 2.54 -2.25 4.37
C ASN A 140 3.30 -3.34 5.13
N PHE A 141 4.08 -2.97 6.14
CA PHE A 141 4.84 -3.90 6.97
C PHE A 141 3.91 -4.84 7.75
N LEU A 142 2.95 -4.29 8.50
CA LEU A 142 2.00 -5.08 9.28
C LEU A 142 1.14 -5.99 8.39
N PHE A 143 0.68 -5.48 7.25
CA PHE A 143 -0.12 -6.26 6.30
C PHE A 143 0.69 -7.41 5.68
N SER A 144 1.92 -7.12 5.23
CA SER A 144 2.82 -8.13 4.65
C SER A 144 3.22 -9.19 5.68
N PHE A 145 3.49 -8.76 6.92
CA PHE A 145 3.83 -9.67 8.01
C PHE A 145 2.65 -10.57 8.38
N GLY A 146 1.42 -10.04 8.39
CA GLY A 146 0.20 -10.83 8.56
C GLY A 146 0.01 -11.88 7.47
N ILE A 147 0.20 -11.51 6.19
CA ILE A 147 0.20 -12.47 5.06
C ILE A 147 1.28 -13.54 5.27
N ALA A 148 2.50 -13.14 5.61
CA ALA A 148 3.61 -14.06 5.82
C ALA A 148 3.32 -15.07 6.93
N ILE A 149 2.78 -14.61 8.08
CA ILE A 149 2.36 -15.50 9.16
C ILE A 149 1.34 -16.52 8.68
N ILE A 150 0.31 -16.09 7.95
CA ILE A 150 -0.75 -16.99 7.48
C ILE A 150 -0.21 -18.04 6.50
N VAL A 151 0.60 -17.60 5.53
CA VAL A 151 1.18 -18.48 4.49
C VAL A 151 2.19 -19.43 5.10
N LEU A 152 3.11 -18.95 5.95
CA LEU A 152 4.09 -19.80 6.63
C LEU A 152 3.41 -20.80 7.56
N THR A 153 2.39 -20.39 8.31
CA THR A 153 1.62 -21.32 9.16
C THR A 153 0.99 -22.43 8.32
N ASN A 154 0.45 -22.10 7.13
CA ASN A 154 -0.09 -23.10 6.21
C ASN A 154 1.00 -24.03 5.65
N ILE A 155 2.17 -23.51 5.28
CA ILE A 155 3.29 -24.35 4.82
C ILE A 155 3.73 -25.29 5.94
N VAL A 156 3.96 -24.77 7.15
CA VAL A 156 4.34 -25.57 8.32
C VAL A 156 3.29 -26.66 8.59
N ALA A 157 2.00 -26.30 8.63
CA ALA A 157 0.92 -27.25 8.87
C ALA A 157 0.80 -28.34 7.80
N ASN A 158 1.22 -28.08 6.55
CA ASN A 158 1.11 -29.03 5.44
C ASN A 158 2.36 -29.88 5.19
N PHE A 159 3.54 -29.45 5.65
CA PHE A 159 4.82 -30.10 5.30
C PHE A 159 5.64 -30.51 6.52
N ILE A 160 5.47 -29.85 7.67
CA ILE A 160 6.18 -30.19 8.89
C ILE A 160 5.26 -31.07 9.73
N SER A 161 5.60 -32.36 9.81
CA SER A 161 5.03 -33.25 10.81
C SER A 161 5.65 -32.90 12.16
N PRO A 162 4.95 -32.27 13.11
CA PRO A 162 5.29 -32.54 14.49
C PRO A 162 5.04 -34.04 14.72
N GLY A 163 5.90 -34.73 15.46
CA GLY A 163 5.56 -36.06 15.97
C GLY A 163 4.23 -35.93 16.73
N TYR A 164 3.17 -36.53 16.20
CA TYR A 164 1.77 -36.30 16.58
C TYR A 164 1.43 -36.85 17.97
N GLN A 165 1.89 -36.21 19.04
CA GLN A 165 1.52 -36.56 20.41
C GLN A 165 1.00 -35.37 21.25
N SER A 166 0.79 -34.20 20.65
CA SER A 166 0.27 -33.03 21.38
C SER A 166 -0.99 -32.45 20.73
N TYR A 167 -2.11 -32.53 21.45
CA TYR A 167 -3.40 -31.93 21.10
C TYR A 167 -3.31 -30.42 20.82
N PHE A 168 -2.31 -29.73 21.37
CA PHE A 168 -2.19 -28.27 21.29
C PHE A 168 -1.68 -27.73 19.95
N ILE A 169 -1.10 -28.57 19.08
CA ILE A 169 -0.45 -28.06 17.85
C ILE A 169 -1.45 -27.43 16.87
N GLY A 170 -2.66 -27.99 16.78
CA GLY A 170 -3.73 -27.45 15.94
C GLY A 170 -4.18 -26.07 16.42
N GLU A 171 -4.27 -25.88 17.74
CA GLU A 171 -4.63 -24.61 18.36
C GLU A 171 -3.52 -23.56 18.16
N VAL A 172 -2.25 -23.96 18.20
CA VAL A 172 -1.13 -23.06 17.87
C VAL A 172 -1.21 -22.57 16.43
N TYR A 173 -1.51 -23.45 15.46
CA TYR A 173 -1.72 -23.01 14.07
C TYR A 173 -2.90 -22.05 13.94
N VAL A 174 -4.01 -22.33 14.62
CA VAL A 174 -5.15 -21.41 14.65
C VAL A 174 -4.75 -20.05 15.22
N LEU A 175 -4.04 -20.04 16.35
CA LEU A 175 -3.60 -18.81 17.01
C LEU A 175 -2.72 -17.97 16.06
N MET A 176 -1.78 -18.60 15.35
CA MET A 176 -0.95 -17.91 14.38
C MET A 176 -1.77 -17.33 13.22
N ILE A 177 -2.75 -18.08 12.71
CA ILE A 177 -3.68 -17.59 11.67
C ILE A 177 -4.46 -16.38 12.17
N VAL A 178 -5.01 -16.45 13.40
CA VAL A 178 -5.76 -15.34 14.03
C VAL A 178 -4.88 -14.10 14.22
N ILE A 179 -3.63 -14.27 14.68
CA ILE A 179 -2.66 -13.18 14.79
C ILE A 179 -2.40 -12.54 13.42
N GLY A 180 -2.20 -13.36 12.38
CA GLY A 180 -2.02 -12.88 11.01
C GLY A 180 -3.22 -12.07 10.51
N PHE A 181 -4.44 -12.53 10.78
CA PHE A 181 -5.67 -11.79 10.48
C PHE A 181 -5.73 -10.44 11.20
N ILE A 182 -5.48 -10.43 12.52
CA ILE A 182 -5.51 -9.20 13.32
C ILE A 182 -4.52 -8.18 12.74
N LEU A 183 -3.29 -8.61 12.42
CA LEU A 183 -2.28 -7.75 11.81
C LEU A 183 -2.75 -7.16 10.47
N MET A 184 -3.33 -8.00 9.60
CA MET A 184 -3.88 -7.54 8.32
C MET A 184 -5.02 -6.55 8.51
N PHE A 185 -5.98 -6.83 9.41
CA PHE A 185 -7.12 -5.93 9.67
C PHE A 185 -6.70 -4.60 10.28
N VAL A 186 -5.79 -4.60 11.25
CA VAL A 186 -5.27 -3.37 11.87
C VAL A 186 -4.55 -2.52 10.81
N ALA A 187 -3.71 -3.15 9.99
CA ALA A 187 -3.02 -2.46 8.90
C ALA A 187 -4.00 -1.89 7.87
N TRP A 188 -5.03 -2.65 7.51
CA TRP A 188 -6.05 -2.24 6.55
C TRP A 188 -6.91 -1.09 7.07
N PHE A 189 -7.36 -1.16 8.32
CA PHE A 189 -8.10 -0.09 8.95
C PHE A 189 -7.28 1.20 9.01
N TRP A 190 -6.00 1.10 9.40
CA TRP A 190 -5.12 2.27 9.43
C TRP A 190 -4.87 2.83 8.02
N TRP A 191 -4.71 1.97 7.03
CA TRP A 191 -4.57 2.35 5.63
C TRP A 191 -5.75 3.15 5.10
N VAL A 192 -6.97 2.67 5.32
CA VAL A 192 -8.20 3.37 4.90
C VAL A 192 -8.27 4.76 5.54
N ASN A 193 -7.95 4.87 6.84
CA ASN A 193 -7.94 6.15 7.54
C ASN A 193 -6.91 7.14 6.98
N ILE A 194 -5.72 6.65 6.59
CA ILE A 194 -4.70 7.48 5.92
C ILE A 194 -5.24 7.99 4.58
N PHE A 195 -5.84 7.11 3.77
CA PHE A 195 -6.33 7.48 2.46
C PHE A 195 -7.57 8.37 2.48
N ILE A 196 -8.45 8.26 3.49
CA ILE A 196 -9.56 9.21 3.68
C ILE A 196 -9.03 10.63 3.86
N LYS A 197 -8.02 10.80 4.74
CA LYS A 197 -7.38 12.10 4.96
C LYS A 197 -6.68 12.59 3.69
N PHE A 198 -5.91 11.72 3.06
CA PHE A 198 -5.19 12.03 1.83
C PHE A 198 -6.13 12.47 0.70
N ASN A 199 -7.25 11.76 0.53
CA ASN A 199 -8.28 12.10 -0.44
C ASN A 199 -8.90 13.46 -0.16
N LYS A 200 -9.11 13.84 1.10
CA LYS A 200 -9.57 15.18 1.47
C LYS A 200 -8.58 16.27 1.07
N TYR A 201 -7.27 16.04 1.24
CA TYR A 201 -6.24 16.99 0.80
C TYR A 201 -6.23 17.15 -0.73
N ILE A 202 -6.37 16.05 -1.47
CA ILE A 202 -6.51 16.11 -2.94
C ILE A 202 -7.75 16.93 -3.33
N ASP A 203 -8.87 16.72 -2.65
CA ASP A 203 -10.12 17.40 -3.00
C ASP A 203 -10.08 18.90 -2.70
N ASN A 204 -9.36 19.29 -1.65
CA ASN A 204 -9.24 20.69 -1.23
C ASN A 204 -8.21 21.47 -2.06
N PHE A 205 -7.03 20.90 -2.30
CA PHE A 205 -5.89 21.64 -2.86
C PHE A 205 -5.65 21.38 -4.34
N ILE A 206 -6.08 20.21 -4.83
CA ILE A 206 -5.74 19.74 -6.17
C ILE A 206 -6.94 19.78 -7.13
N LYS A 207 -8.14 19.46 -6.66
CA LYS A 207 -9.38 19.59 -7.47
C LYS A 207 -9.56 20.96 -8.15
N PRO A 208 -9.28 22.12 -7.51
CA PRO A 208 -9.45 23.42 -8.17
C PRO A 208 -8.38 23.73 -9.23
N THR A 209 -7.27 22.99 -9.26
CA THR A 209 -6.12 23.29 -10.12
C THR A 209 -5.99 22.36 -11.34
N ILE A 210 -6.71 21.24 -11.35
CA ILE A 210 -6.71 20.25 -12.43
C ILE A 210 -8.03 20.27 -13.20
N GLU A 211 -7.99 20.03 -14.51
CA GLU A 211 -9.19 19.79 -15.30
C GLU A 211 -10.00 18.57 -14.82
N LYS A 212 -11.33 18.63 -14.99
CA LYS A 212 -12.26 17.62 -14.46
C LYS A 212 -11.94 16.19 -14.93
N GLU A 213 -11.54 16.00 -16.18
CA GLU A 213 -11.22 14.69 -16.75
C GLU A 213 -9.93 14.10 -16.13
N ASP A 214 -8.89 14.91 -16.05
CA ASP A 214 -7.60 14.55 -15.45
C ASP A 214 -7.78 14.25 -13.95
N TYR A 215 -8.56 15.07 -13.26
CA TYR A 215 -8.90 14.85 -11.85
C TYR A 215 -9.64 13.52 -11.64
N LYS A 216 -10.65 13.19 -12.47
CA LYS A 216 -11.37 11.90 -12.38
C LYS A 216 -10.42 10.72 -12.52
N LYS A 217 -9.51 10.76 -13.50
CA LYS A 217 -8.50 9.69 -13.70
C LYS A 217 -7.57 9.55 -12.50
N ILE A 218 -7.01 10.66 -12.01
CA ILE A 218 -6.10 10.65 -10.87
C ILE A 218 -6.81 10.18 -9.59
N LYS A 219 -8.01 10.68 -9.33
CA LYS A 219 -8.82 10.26 -8.19
C LYS A 219 -9.15 8.77 -8.24
N PHE A 220 -9.49 8.25 -9.41
CA PHE A 220 -9.72 6.82 -9.61
C PHE A 220 -8.48 5.99 -9.23
N ILE A 221 -7.28 6.40 -9.67
CA ILE A 221 -6.04 5.70 -9.30
C ILE A 221 -5.82 5.72 -7.77
N PHE A 222 -6.05 6.85 -7.10
CA PHE A 222 -5.89 6.93 -5.65
C PHE A 222 -6.95 6.14 -4.89
N ILE A 223 -8.19 6.08 -5.39
CA ILE A 223 -9.23 5.22 -4.83
C ILE A 223 -8.81 3.75 -4.95
N LEU A 224 -8.30 3.33 -6.11
CA LEU A 224 -7.78 1.97 -6.27
C LEU A 224 -6.66 1.67 -5.27
N GLU A 225 -5.72 2.60 -5.07
CA GLU A 225 -4.63 2.43 -4.10
C GLU A 225 -5.14 2.39 -2.64
N SER A 226 -6.23 3.09 -2.33
CA SER A 226 -6.82 3.08 -0.99
C SER A 226 -7.46 1.74 -0.60
N LEU A 227 -7.71 0.84 -1.55
CA LEU A 227 -8.43 -0.40 -1.30
C LEU A 227 -7.64 -1.41 -0.47
N ILE A 228 -6.31 -1.46 -0.60
CA ILE A 228 -5.48 -2.44 0.12
C ILE A 228 -4.08 -1.87 0.41
N PRO A 229 -3.53 -2.07 1.63
CA PRO A 229 -2.14 -1.74 1.93
C PRO A 229 -1.28 -2.71 1.13
N LEU A 230 -0.47 -2.19 0.20
CA LEU A 230 0.53 -2.86 -0.68
C LEU A 230 0.57 -2.26 -2.10
N THR A 231 -0.37 -1.37 -2.43
CA THR A 231 -0.53 -0.82 -3.80
C THR A 231 0.35 0.40 -4.09
N THR A 232 0.79 1.10 -3.04
CA THR A 232 1.75 2.20 -3.17
C THR A 232 3.15 1.63 -3.19
N ASN A 233 3.89 1.97 -4.23
CA ASN A 233 5.29 1.60 -4.32
C ASN A 233 6.08 2.47 -3.33
N THR A 234 6.30 1.99 -2.11
CA THR A 234 7.16 2.63 -1.10
C THR A 234 8.60 2.16 -1.20
N LEU A 235 8.97 1.37 -2.23
CA LEU A 235 10.33 0.91 -2.44
C LEU A 235 11.29 2.12 -2.48
N ILE A 236 12.23 2.07 -1.53
CA ILE A 236 13.33 3.00 -1.25
C ILE A 236 14.29 3.08 -2.44
#